data_AF-A0A3D2MTG2-F1
#
_entry.id   AF-A0A3D2MTG2-F1
#
_cell.length_a   1.000
_cell.length_b   1.000
_cell.length_c   1.000
_cell.angle_alpha   90.00
_cell.angle_beta   90.00
_cell.angle_gamma   90.00
#
_symmetry.space_group_name_H-M   'P 1'
#
loop_
_entity.id
_entity.type
_entity.pdbx_description
1 polymer ?
#
loop_
_entity_poly.entity_id
_entity_poly.type
_entity_poly.pdbx_seq_one_letter_code
_entity_poly.pdbx_strand_id
1 'polypeptide(L)'
;IVEARYVIGCAGLYADRVARLNGMLSTPQIVPFRGDYYVLQRERASMVRGMIYPVPDPRFPFLGVHFTRRMNGDVWLGPNAVLAFAREGYRRFDINLGEVWETLRYRGFRRLALKYWRVGLEEMYRDFNKAAFLKALQRYVPDLRLADLLPGSAGVRAQALAPDGTLVDDFVVNHQGGQLHVRNAPSPAATSSLAIAEMIVDTAERNFAFDEMKHR
;
A
#
# COMPACT_ATOMS: atom_id res chain seq x y z
N ILE A 1 16.90 -2.28 27.65
CA ILE A 1 15.53 -1.73 27.80
C ILE A 1 15.63 -0.25 27.47
N VAL A 2 14.74 0.27 26.62
CA VAL A 2 14.67 1.71 26.31
C VAL A 2 13.40 2.23 26.97
N GLU A 3 13.54 3.27 27.77
CA GLU A 3 12.42 3.95 28.42
C GLU A 3 12.17 5.29 27.75
N ALA A 4 10.91 5.59 27.45
CA ALA A 4 10.52 6.83 26.81
C ALA A 4 9.21 7.34 27.42
N ARG A 5 9.13 8.66 27.62
CA ARG A 5 7.89 9.32 28.07
C ARG A 5 6.84 9.36 26.95
N TYR A 6 7.29 9.48 25.70
CA TYR A 6 6.44 9.59 24.53
C TYR A 6 6.89 8.64 23.41
N VAL A 7 5.93 8.05 22.69
CA VAL A 7 6.18 7.12 21.57
C VAL A 7 5.31 7.50 20.39
N ILE A 8 5.94 7.65 19.22
CA ILE A 8 5.25 7.82 17.93
C ILE A 8 5.48 6.55 17.09
N GLY A 9 4.42 5.79 16.84
CA GLY A 9 4.47 4.55 16.07
C GLY A 9 4.11 4.76 14.60
N CYS A 10 5.09 4.62 13.71
CA CYS A 10 4.92 4.66 12.25
C CYS A 10 5.15 3.29 11.61
N ALA A 11 4.46 2.26 12.10
CA ALA A 11 4.80 0.86 11.81
C ALA A 11 4.27 0.31 10.47
N GLY A 12 3.77 1.16 9.57
CA GLY A 12 3.38 0.79 8.20
C GLY A 12 2.49 -0.46 8.12
N LEU A 13 3.04 -1.53 7.53
CA LEU A 13 2.38 -2.83 7.36
C LEU A 13 1.90 -3.48 8.67
N TYR A 14 2.39 -3.02 9.83
CA TYR A 14 2.03 -3.53 11.15
C TYR A 14 1.35 -2.48 12.04
N ALA A 15 0.93 -1.35 11.48
CA ALA A 15 0.45 -0.21 12.26
C ALA A 15 -0.76 -0.52 13.16
N ASP A 16 -1.70 -1.34 12.70
CA ASP A 16 -2.85 -1.83 13.49
C ASP A 16 -2.42 -2.77 14.62
N ARG A 17 -1.45 -3.66 14.39
CA ARG A 17 -0.94 -4.58 15.42
C ARG A 17 -0.18 -3.85 16.51
N VAL A 18 0.71 -2.93 16.13
CA VAL A 18 1.49 -2.14 17.09
C VAL A 18 0.58 -1.25 17.92
N ALA A 19 -0.43 -0.61 17.31
CA ALA A 19 -1.44 0.14 18.07
C ALA A 19 -2.22 -0.76 19.06
N ARG A 20 -2.60 -1.97 18.64
CA ARG A 20 -3.30 -2.95 19.49
C ARG A 20 -2.45 -3.43 20.68
N LEU A 21 -1.14 -3.63 20.49
CA LEU A 21 -0.22 -3.98 21.57
C LEU A 21 -0.20 -2.90 22.68
N ASN A 22 -0.51 -1.66 22.29
CA ASN A 22 -0.56 -0.50 23.17
C ASN A 22 -1.98 -0.20 23.70
N GLY A 23 -2.92 -1.14 23.57
CA GLY A 23 -4.28 -1.03 24.12
C GLY A 23 -5.26 -0.22 23.25
N MET A 24 -4.85 0.20 22.05
CA MET A 24 -5.73 0.93 21.13
C MET A 24 -6.67 -0.02 20.37
N LEU A 25 -7.73 0.55 19.78
CA LEU A 25 -8.72 -0.19 18.99
C LEU A 25 -8.08 -0.96 17.82
N SER A 26 -8.63 -2.13 17.47
CA SER A 26 -8.16 -2.94 16.34
C SER A 26 -8.52 -2.37 14.96
N THR A 27 -9.29 -1.27 14.90
CA THR A 27 -9.80 -0.68 13.66
C THR A 27 -9.18 0.69 13.37
N PRO A 28 -8.83 1.01 12.10
CA PRO A 28 -8.89 0.13 10.93
C PRO A 28 -7.85 -1.00 11.00
N GLN A 29 -8.15 -2.12 10.32
CA GLN A 29 -7.21 -3.22 10.18
C GLN A 29 -6.38 -3.02 8.91
N ILE A 30 -5.09 -3.34 8.96
CA ILE A 30 -4.24 -3.32 7.77
C ILE A 30 -4.39 -4.63 7.01
N VAL A 31 -4.73 -4.53 5.73
CA VAL A 31 -4.76 -5.64 4.78
C VAL A 31 -3.63 -5.44 3.76
N PRO A 32 -2.73 -6.42 3.59
CA PRO A 32 -1.60 -6.24 2.70
C PRO A 32 -1.98 -6.53 1.24
N PHE A 33 -1.74 -5.56 0.36
CA PHE A 33 -1.87 -5.74 -1.09
C PHE A 33 -0.49 -5.65 -1.74
N ARG A 34 -0.03 -6.75 -2.35
CA ARG A 34 1.20 -6.77 -3.13
C ARG A 34 0.94 -6.19 -4.51
N GLY A 35 1.93 -5.44 -4.98
CA GLY A 35 2.03 -4.96 -6.34
C GLY A 35 3.36 -5.36 -6.95
N ASP A 36 3.31 -6.20 -7.97
CA ASP A 36 4.45 -6.67 -8.75
C ASP A 36 4.71 -5.73 -9.93
N TYR A 37 5.99 -5.46 -10.17
CA TYR A 37 6.43 -4.67 -11.31
C TYR A 37 7.20 -5.53 -12.30
N TYR A 38 7.08 -5.19 -13.58
CA TYR A 38 8.08 -5.51 -14.58
C TYR A 38 8.91 -4.25 -14.86
N VAL A 39 10.11 -4.43 -15.39
CA VAL A 39 10.94 -3.34 -15.90
C VAL A 39 10.99 -3.47 -17.42
N LEU A 40 10.69 -2.40 -18.13
CA LEU A 40 10.82 -2.37 -19.58
C LEU A 40 12.30 -2.45 -19.96
N GLN A 41 12.60 -3.27 -20.95
CA GLN A 41 13.94 -3.40 -21.50
C GLN A 41 14.51 -2.03 -21.91
N ARG A 42 15.78 -1.78 -21.61
CA ARG A 42 16.36 -0.43 -21.71
C ARG A 42 16.35 0.12 -23.14
N GLU A 43 16.55 -0.75 -24.13
CA GLU A 43 16.50 -0.40 -25.55
C GLU A 43 15.09 0.05 -26.01
N ARG A 44 14.05 -0.31 -25.24
CA ARG A 44 12.64 0.05 -25.48
C ARG A 44 12.18 1.23 -24.63
N ALA A 45 12.99 1.72 -23.69
CA ALA A 45 12.60 2.78 -22.77
C ALA A 45 12.14 4.08 -23.49
N SER A 46 12.63 4.33 -24.71
CA SER A 46 12.24 5.48 -25.53
C SER A 46 10.77 5.46 -25.99
N MET A 47 10.11 4.30 -25.97
CA MET A 47 8.68 4.16 -26.30
C MET A 47 7.80 4.93 -25.30
N VAL A 48 8.29 5.15 -24.07
CA VAL A 48 7.58 5.82 -23.00
C VAL A 48 8.38 7.03 -22.54
N ARG A 49 7.93 8.23 -22.91
CA ARG A 49 8.62 9.49 -22.61
C ARG A 49 8.17 10.16 -21.30
N GLY A 50 7.13 9.63 -20.65
CA GLY A 50 6.56 10.16 -19.42
C GLY A 50 5.79 9.11 -18.64
N MET A 51 5.09 9.53 -17.60
CA MET A 51 4.21 8.64 -16.84
C MET A 51 2.91 8.39 -17.63
N ILE A 52 2.44 7.15 -17.70
CA ILE A 52 1.18 6.80 -18.39
C ILE A 52 0.28 6.06 -17.42
N TYR A 53 -0.86 6.65 -17.07
CA TYR A 53 -1.81 6.10 -16.10
C TYR A 53 -3.19 5.85 -16.74
N PRO A 54 -3.89 4.77 -16.33
CA PRO A 54 -5.30 4.62 -16.66
C PRO A 54 -6.14 5.74 -16.05
N VAL A 55 -7.26 6.04 -16.70
CA VAL A 55 -8.36 6.76 -16.04
C VAL A 55 -8.89 5.88 -14.90
N PRO A 56 -9.06 6.41 -13.67
CA PRO A 56 -9.63 5.66 -12.56
C PRO A 56 -11.00 5.08 -12.90
N ASP A 57 -11.21 3.80 -12.60
CA ASP A 57 -12.49 3.10 -12.79
C ASP A 57 -13.14 2.89 -11.42
N PRO A 58 -14.34 3.45 -11.14
CA PRO A 58 -15.04 3.28 -9.87
C PRO A 58 -15.35 1.82 -9.49
N ARG A 59 -15.31 0.89 -10.46
CA ARG A 59 -15.47 -0.54 -10.24
C ARG A 59 -14.21 -1.21 -9.71
N PHE A 60 -13.08 -0.50 -9.72
CA PHE A 60 -11.76 -0.99 -9.32
C PHE A 60 -11.27 -0.25 -8.08
N PRO A 61 -10.94 -0.95 -6.98
CA PRO A 61 -10.40 -0.31 -5.78
C PRO A 61 -8.96 0.20 -5.95
N PHE A 62 -8.25 -0.25 -6.99
CA PHE A 62 -6.87 0.11 -7.25
C PHE A 62 -6.69 0.58 -8.69
N LEU A 63 -5.67 1.41 -8.90
CA LEU A 63 -5.27 1.84 -10.22
C LEU A 63 -4.69 0.65 -10.99
N GLY A 64 -5.19 0.42 -12.21
CA GLY A 64 -4.65 -0.62 -13.09
C GLY A 64 -3.17 -0.41 -13.44
N VAL A 65 -2.60 -1.36 -14.18
CA VAL A 65 -1.20 -1.29 -14.60
C VAL A 65 -0.89 0.00 -15.37
N HIS A 66 0.25 0.60 -15.06
CA HIS A 66 0.68 1.89 -15.58
C HIS A 66 2.17 1.88 -15.90
N PHE A 67 2.65 2.97 -16.50
CA PHE A 67 4.06 3.15 -16.82
C PHE A 67 4.65 4.25 -15.96
N THR A 68 5.71 3.92 -15.24
CA THR A 68 6.45 4.84 -14.38
C THR A 68 7.86 5.03 -14.91
N ARG A 69 8.17 6.21 -15.45
CA ARG A 69 9.52 6.56 -15.88
C ARG A 69 10.33 7.09 -14.69
N ARG A 70 11.40 6.38 -14.36
CA ARG A 70 12.28 6.68 -13.22
C ARG A 70 13.35 7.69 -13.63
N MET A 71 13.94 8.37 -12.64
CA MET A 71 15.00 9.37 -12.86
C MET A 71 16.26 8.79 -13.51
N ASN A 72 16.53 7.49 -13.34
CA ASN A 72 17.64 6.77 -13.96
C ASN A 72 17.37 6.33 -15.42
N GLY A 73 16.21 6.70 -15.96
CA GLY A 73 15.77 6.37 -17.32
C GLY A 73 15.04 5.04 -17.47
N ASP A 74 14.98 4.21 -16.43
CA ASP A 74 14.23 2.95 -16.49
C ASP A 74 12.73 3.21 -16.49
N VAL A 75 11.97 2.34 -17.15
CA VAL A 75 10.50 2.41 -17.18
C VAL A 75 9.94 1.20 -16.45
N TRP A 76 9.29 1.44 -15.33
CA TRP A 76 8.62 0.41 -14.55
C TRP A 76 7.18 0.24 -15.04
N LEU A 77 6.73 -1.00 -15.10
CA LEU A 77 5.43 -1.40 -15.62
C LEU A 77 4.63 -2.05 -14.49
N GLY A 78 3.44 -1.52 -14.22
CA GLY A 78 2.63 -1.91 -13.07
C GLY A 78 2.55 -0.79 -12.03
N PRO A 79 2.25 -1.11 -10.76
CA PRO A 79 2.03 -2.46 -10.27
C PRO A 79 0.64 -2.98 -10.65
N ASN A 80 0.45 -4.30 -10.56
CA ASN A 80 -0.87 -4.89 -10.34
C ASN A 80 -1.30 -4.67 -8.87
N ALA A 81 -2.49 -5.13 -8.49
CA ALA A 81 -2.93 -5.08 -7.10
C ALA A 81 -3.55 -6.42 -6.67
N VAL A 82 -2.76 -7.21 -5.95
CA VAL A 82 -3.12 -8.55 -5.52
C VAL A 82 -3.05 -8.67 -4.00
N LEU A 83 -3.94 -9.44 -3.39
CA LEU A 83 -3.85 -9.75 -1.96
C LEU A 83 -2.53 -10.47 -1.67
N ALA A 84 -1.76 -9.96 -0.70
CA ALA A 84 -0.58 -10.66 -0.20
C ALA A 84 -0.97 -11.66 0.90
N PHE A 85 -0.28 -12.80 0.95
CA PHE A 85 -0.51 -13.83 1.98
C PHE A 85 0.38 -13.66 3.22
N ALA A 86 1.11 -12.54 3.29
CA ALA A 86 1.81 -12.05 4.47
C ALA A 86 1.89 -10.53 4.36
N ARG A 87 1.97 -9.84 5.49
CA ARG A 87 2.19 -8.39 5.58
C ARG A 87 3.49 -8.00 4.88
N GLU A 88 4.54 -8.80 5.05
CA GLU A 88 5.80 -8.69 4.31
C GLU A 88 5.89 -9.71 3.17
N GLY A 89 4.77 -10.00 2.51
CA GLY A 89 4.69 -10.96 1.41
C GLY A 89 5.19 -10.39 0.09
N TYR A 90 6.49 -10.16 -0.05
CA TYR A 90 7.10 -9.57 -1.25
C TYR A 90 7.24 -10.57 -2.41
N ARG A 91 7.06 -11.87 -2.16
CA ARG A 91 7.02 -12.91 -3.19
C ARG A 91 5.65 -13.58 -3.24
N ARG A 92 5.40 -14.27 -4.35
CA ARG A 92 4.16 -15.04 -4.60
C ARG A 92 3.85 -16.10 -3.55
N PHE A 93 4.90 -16.71 -3.03
CA PHE A 93 4.81 -17.84 -2.12
C PHE A 93 5.17 -17.47 -0.67
N ASP A 94 5.32 -16.18 -0.37
CA ASP A 94 5.48 -15.72 1.00
C ASP A 94 4.12 -15.80 1.69
N ILE A 95 3.93 -16.87 2.46
CA ILE A 95 2.66 -17.21 3.10
C ILE A 95 2.87 -17.24 4.61
N ASN A 96 2.07 -16.47 5.33
CA ASN A 96 1.92 -16.58 6.77
C ASN A 96 0.46 -16.90 7.10
N LEU A 97 0.22 -18.16 7.47
CA LEU A 97 -1.12 -18.67 7.73
C LEU A 97 -1.87 -17.89 8.81
N GLY A 98 -1.15 -17.39 9.83
CA GLY A 98 -1.76 -16.57 10.88
C GLY A 98 -2.30 -15.24 10.35
N GLU A 99 -1.56 -14.59 9.46
CA GLU A 99 -1.97 -13.29 8.89
C GLU A 99 -3.04 -13.44 7.80
N VAL A 100 -2.97 -14.53 7.03
CA VAL A 100 -4.05 -14.92 6.11
C VAL A 100 -5.33 -15.13 6.89
N TRP A 101 -5.28 -15.89 7.99
CA TRP A 101 -6.46 -16.14 8.82
C TRP A 101 -7.00 -14.87 9.48
N GLU A 102 -6.12 -13.99 9.98
CA GLU A 102 -6.50 -12.66 10.50
C GLU A 102 -7.23 -11.82 9.44
N THR A 103 -6.74 -11.84 8.20
CA THR A 103 -7.34 -11.12 7.07
C THR A 103 -8.69 -11.71 6.66
N LEU A 104 -8.78 -13.04 6.50
CA LEU A 104 -10.00 -13.72 6.06
C LEU A 104 -11.14 -13.62 7.08
N ARG A 105 -10.84 -13.63 8.38
CA ARG A 105 -11.87 -13.47 9.44
C ARG A 105 -12.38 -12.04 9.53
N TYR A 106 -11.58 -11.06 9.14
CA TYR A 106 -11.95 -9.67 9.25
C TYR A 106 -13.22 -9.36 8.45
N ARG A 107 -14.21 -8.75 9.11
CA ARG A 107 -15.52 -8.48 8.49
C ARG A 107 -15.39 -7.50 7.33
N GLY A 108 -14.54 -6.48 7.47
CA GLY A 108 -14.29 -5.51 6.41
C GLY A 108 -13.73 -6.18 5.16
N PHE A 109 -12.76 -7.09 5.33
CA PHE A 109 -12.15 -7.80 4.19
C PHE A 109 -13.18 -8.69 3.47
N ARG A 110 -14.00 -9.45 4.20
CA ARG A 110 -15.06 -10.25 3.58
C ARG A 110 -16.03 -9.42 2.76
N ARG A 111 -16.41 -8.23 3.25
CA ARG A 111 -17.28 -7.31 2.50
C ARG A 111 -16.60 -6.75 1.26
N LEU A 112 -15.33 -6.34 1.36
CA LEU A 112 -14.52 -5.89 0.24
C LEU A 112 -14.38 -6.98 -0.83
N ALA A 113 -14.03 -8.20 -0.41
CA ALA A 113 -13.87 -9.35 -1.28
C ALA A 113 -15.18 -9.69 -2.01
N LEU A 114 -16.32 -9.70 -1.31
CA LEU A 114 -17.63 -9.92 -1.94
C LEU A 114 -17.99 -8.82 -2.94
N LYS A 115 -17.62 -7.56 -2.68
CA LYS A 115 -17.88 -6.44 -3.59
C LYS A 115 -17.01 -6.52 -4.86
N TYR A 116 -15.75 -6.92 -4.74
CA TYR A 116 -14.75 -6.87 -5.83
C TYR A 116 -14.21 -8.23 -6.28
N TRP A 117 -14.90 -9.34 -6.00
CA TRP A 117 -14.38 -10.70 -6.24
C TRP A 117 -13.96 -10.96 -7.70
N ARG A 118 -14.74 -10.48 -8.68
CA ARG A 118 -14.44 -10.64 -10.11
C ARG A 118 -13.14 -9.95 -10.49
N VAL A 119 -12.98 -8.73 -10.01
CA VAL A 119 -11.79 -7.91 -10.20
C VAL A 119 -10.58 -8.55 -9.51
N GLY A 120 -10.75 -9.03 -8.27
CA GLY A 120 -9.71 -9.72 -7.54
C GLY A 120 -9.21 -10.97 -8.27
N LEU A 121 -10.10 -11.80 -8.81
CA LEU A 121 -9.72 -12.98 -9.60
C LEU A 121 -8.99 -12.60 -10.89
N GLU A 122 -9.41 -11.53 -11.55
CA GLU A 122 -8.74 -11.04 -12.76
C GLU A 122 -7.32 -10.54 -12.47
N GLU A 123 -7.12 -9.81 -11.36
CA GLU A 123 -5.80 -9.37 -10.91
C GLU A 123 -4.91 -10.54 -10.51
N MET A 124 -5.46 -11.55 -9.81
CA MET A 124 -4.73 -12.81 -9.52
C MET A 124 -4.29 -13.47 -10.83
N TYR A 125 -5.18 -13.60 -11.81
CA TYR A 125 -4.84 -14.20 -13.09
C TYR A 125 -3.74 -13.42 -13.82
N ARG A 126 -3.82 -12.08 -13.86
CA ARG A 126 -2.82 -11.21 -14.47
C ARG A 126 -1.47 -11.25 -13.75
N ASP A 127 -1.46 -11.45 -12.43
CA ASP A 127 -0.22 -11.68 -11.69
C ASP A 127 0.48 -12.94 -12.20
N PHE A 128 -0.20 -14.09 -12.23
CA PHE A 128 0.41 -15.34 -12.69
C PHE A 128 0.71 -15.35 -14.19
N ASN A 129 -0.06 -14.64 -15.01
CA ASN A 129 0.06 -14.64 -16.47
C ASN A 129 0.69 -13.36 -17.03
N LYS A 130 1.99 -13.42 -17.33
CA LYS A 130 2.75 -12.34 -17.97
C LYS A 130 2.14 -11.83 -19.28
N ALA A 131 1.53 -12.70 -20.09
CA ALA A 131 0.88 -12.31 -21.35
C ALA A 131 -0.41 -11.52 -21.11
N ALA A 132 -1.17 -11.87 -20.06
CA ALA A 132 -2.34 -11.09 -19.65
C ALA A 132 -1.94 -9.69 -19.14
N PHE A 133 -0.84 -9.60 -18.38
CA PHE A 133 -0.25 -8.32 -17.96
C PHE A 133 0.18 -7.46 -19.16
N LEU A 134 0.88 -8.07 -20.14
CA LEU A 134 1.25 -7.41 -21.38
C LEU A 134 0.02 -6.87 -22.13
N LYS A 135 -1.04 -7.68 -22.27
CA LYS A 135 -2.27 -7.26 -22.95
C LYS A 135 -2.92 -6.05 -22.30
N ALA A 136 -2.83 -5.92 -20.97
CA ALA A 136 -3.32 -4.75 -20.26
C ALA A 136 -2.50 -3.49 -20.58
N LEU A 137 -1.18 -3.60 -20.68
CA LEU A 137 -0.27 -2.50 -21.06
C LEU A 137 -0.39 -2.09 -22.54
N GLN A 138 -0.65 -3.06 -23.43
CA GLN A 138 -0.79 -2.83 -24.87
C GLN A 138 -1.98 -1.93 -25.23
N ARG A 139 -2.92 -1.71 -24.30
CA ARG A 139 -3.97 -0.68 -24.45
C ARG A 139 -3.41 0.74 -24.55
N TYR A 140 -2.20 0.97 -24.02
CA TYR A 140 -1.53 2.27 -24.03
C TYR A 140 -0.32 2.29 -24.98
N VAL A 141 0.42 1.19 -25.05
CA VAL A 141 1.61 1.05 -25.91
C VAL A 141 1.49 -0.27 -26.70
N PRO A 142 0.80 -0.27 -27.86
CA PRO A 142 0.46 -1.50 -28.60
C PRO A 142 1.67 -2.32 -29.07
N ASP A 143 2.79 -1.65 -29.36
CA ASP A 143 4.00 -2.26 -29.93
C ASP A 143 4.83 -3.06 -28.92
N LEU A 144 4.44 -3.08 -27.64
CA LEU A 144 5.13 -3.87 -26.61
C LEU A 144 5.05 -5.37 -26.91
N ARG A 145 6.16 -6.05 -26.63
CA ARG A 145 6.30 -7.51 -26.77
C ARG A 145 6.62 -8.13 -25.43
N LEU A 146 6.33 -9.42 -25.30
CA LEU A 146 6.57 -10.18 -24.06
C LEU A 146 8.05 -10.20 -23.63
N ALA A 147 8.95 -10.15 -24.61
CA ALA A 147 10.40 -10.10 -24.38
C ALA A 147 10.86 -8.76 -23.79
N ASP A 148 10.12 -7.68 -24.01
CA ASP A 148 10.49 -6.35 -23.51
C ASP A 148 10.23 -6.21 -21.99
N LEU A 149 9.48 -7.14 -21.37
CA LEU A 149 9.14 -7.12 -19.94
C LEU A 149 10.16 -7.94 -19.14
N LEU A 150 11.10 -7.28 -18.47
CA LEU A 150 12.04 -7.91 -17.56
C LEU A 150 11.44 -8.03 -16.15
N PRO A 151 11.78 -9.06 -15.35
CA PRO A 151 11.34 -9.15 -13.96
C PRO A 151 11.71 -7.90 -13.16
N GLY A 152 10.77 -7.38 -12.38
CA GLY A 152 10.99 -6.27 -11.46
C GLY A 152 10.79 -6.69 -10.00
N SER A 153 10.91 -5.70 -9.11
CA SER A 153 10.63 -5.88 -7.68
C SER A 153 9.12 -5.88 -7.40
N ALA A 154 8.74 -6.31 -6.20
CA ALA A 154 7.39 -6.14 -5.67
C ALA A 154 7.39 -5.15 -4.50
N GLY A 155 6.26 -4.51 -4.25
CA GLY A 155 6.00 -3.75 -3.02
C GLY A 155 4.71 -4.22 -2.37
N VAL A 156 4.60 -4.12 -1.06
CA VAL A 156 3.35 -4.42 -0.32
C VAL A 156 2.81 -3.13 0.27
N ARG A 157 1.54 -2.82 -0.03
CA ARG A 157 0.82 -1.67 0.49
C ARG A 157 0.08 -2.05 1.77
N ALA A 158 0.25 -1.23 2.80
CA ALA A 158 -0.51 -1.31 4.05
C ALA A 158 -1.87 -0.65 3.85
N GLN A 159 -2.86 -1.39 3.36
CA GLN A 159 -4.19 -0.83 3.09
C GLN A 159 -5.04 -0.87 4.36
N ALA A 160 -5.32 0.29 4.93
CA ALA A 160 -6.27 0.39 6.03
C ALA A 160 -7.69 0.13 5.54
N LEU A 161 -8.37 -0.80 6.19
CA LEU A 161 -9.71 -1.23 5.87
C LEU A 161 -10.61 -1.06 7.08
N ALA A 162 -11.76 -0.41 6.89
CA ALA A 162 -12.77 -0.23 7.92
C ALA A 162 -13.67 -1.47 8.06
N PRO A 163 -14.38 -1.64 9.20
CA PRO A 163 -15.20 -2.84 9.47
C PRO A 163 -16.39 -3.04 8.53
N ASP A 164 -16.73 -2.00 7.78
CA ASP A 164 -17.78 -1.99 6.76
C ASP A 164 -17.28 -2.43 5.37
N GLY A 165 -15.96 -2.56 5.17
CA GLY A 165 -15.33 -2.90 3.90
C GLY A 165 -14.88 -1.68 3.10
N THR A 166 -14.99 -0.48 3.65
CA THR A 166 -14.50 0.75 3.03
C THR A 166 -12.99 0.86 3.19
N LEU A 167 -12.29 1.14 2.08
CA LEU A 167 -10.88 1.47 2.08
C LEU A 167 -10.73 2.86 2.68
N VAL A 168 -9.87 2.99 3.69
CA VAL A 168 -9.64 4.29 4.33
C VAL A 168 -8.70 5.09 3.46
N ASP A 169 -9.22 6.14 2.85
CA ASP A 169 -8.49 7.02 1.93
C ASP A 169 -7.86 8.23 2.65
N ASP A 170 -8.18 8.43 3.93
CA ASP A 170 -7.66 9.54 4.74
C ASP A 170 -6.62 9.06 5.78
N PHE A 171 -5.84 9.99 6.31
CA PHE A 171 -4.89 9.72 7.38
C PHE A 171 -5.62 9.29 8.65
N VAL A 172 -5.13 8.23 9.28
CA VAL A 172 -5.62 7.80 10.59
C VAL A 172 -4.50 7.89 11.58
N VAL A 173 -4.62 8.84 12.50
CA VAL A 173 -3.71 9.01 13.64
C VAL A 173 -4.53 8.81 14.91
N ASN A 174 -4.08 7.92 15.78
CA ASN A 174 -4.70 7.71 17.08
C ASN A 174 -3.73 8.03 18.20
N HIS A 175 -4.26 8.54 19.30
CA HIS A 175 -3.51 8.94 20.48
C HIS A 175 -4.13 8.35 21.74
N GLN A 176 -3.28 7.91 22.67
CA GLN A 176 -3.68 7.47 24.01
C GLN A 176 -2.51 7.61 24.98
N GLY A 177 -2.62 8.50 25.98
CA GLY A 177 -1.57 8.74 26.96
C GLY A 177 -0.28 9.27 26.31
N GLY A 178 0.88 8.70 26.62
CA GLY A 178 2.15 9.10 25.98
C GLY A 178 2.35 8.55 24.56
N GLN A 179 1.30 8.07 23.87
CA GLN A 179 1.46 7.26 22.65
C GLN A 179 0.62 7.81 21.50
N LEU A 180 1.23 7.89 20.31
CA LEU A 180 0.58 8.32 19.07
C LEU A 180 0.94 7.33 17.97
N HIS A 181 -0.05 6.83 17.24
CA HIS A 181 0.14 5.84 16.18
C HIS A 181 -0.41 6.33 14.86
N VAL A 182 0.45 6.34 13.84
CA VAL A 182 0.05 6.55 12.45
C VAL A 182 -0.40 5.20 11.90
N ARG A 183 -1.71 5.06 11.72
CA ARG A 183 -2.37 3.82 11.35
C ARG A 183 -2.78 3.73 9.90
N ASN A 184 -2.87 4.86 9.23
CA ASN A 184 -3.04 4.90 7.79
C ASN A 184 -2.33 6.13 7.24
N ALA A 185 -1.50 5.91 6.21
CA ALA A 185 -0.86 6.96 5.44
C ALA A 185 -0.99 6.55 3.96
N PRO A 186 -2.14 6.84 3.32
CA PRO A 186 -2.42 6.39 1.98
C PRO A 186 -1.54 7.11 0.94
N SER A 187 -1.47 6.57 -0.27
CA SER A 187 -0.80 7.25 -1.39
C SER A 187 -1.42 8.64 -1.61
N PRO A 188 -0.63 9.70 -1.85
CA PRO A 188 0.81 9.75 -2.17
C PRO A 188 1.74 10.04 -0.97
N ALA A 189 1.67 9.24 0.11
CA ALA A 189 2.45 9.47 1.34
C ALA A 189 3.96 9.68 1.17
N ALA A 190 4.62 9.04 0.20
CA ALA A 190 6.05 9.25 -0.01
C ALA A 190 6.35 10.69 -0.48
N THR A 191 5.57 11.21 -1.42
CA THR A 191 5.70 12.58 -1.94
C THR A 191 5.40 13.61 -0.86
N SER A 192 4.36 13.36 -0.05
CA SER A 192 3.93 14.28 1.01
C SER A 192 4.58 14.01 2.37
N SER A 193 5.66 13.22 2.42
CA SER A 193 6.25 12.73 3.68
C SER A 193 6.65 13.84 4.66
N LEU A 194 7.20 14.95 4.17
CA LEU A 194 7.58 16.09 5.01
C LEU A 194 6.36 16.79 5.63
N ALA A 195 5.31 17.02 4.84
CA ALA A 195 4.05 17.60 5.33
C ALA A 195 3.34 16.65 6.32
N ILE A 196 3.43 15.34 6.08
CA ILE A 196 2.90 14.33 7.02
C ILE A 196 3.68 14.35 8.33
N ALA A 197 5.01 14.50 8.27
CA ALA A 197 5.83 14.62 9.47
C ALA A 197 5.45 15.86 10.30
N GLU A 198 5.26 17.01 9.66
CA GLU A 198 4.76 18.24 10.29
C GLU A 198 3.40 18.01 10.97
N MET A 199 2.43 17.44 10.24
CA MET A 199 1.11 17.10 10.80
C MET A 199 1.20 16.16 12.01
N ILE A 200 2.11 15.17 11.99
CA ILE A 200 2.33 14.25 13.10
C ILE A 200 2.91 14.99 14.31
N VAL A 201 3.90 15.86 14.09
CA VAL A 201 4.52 16.68 15.14
C VAL A 201 3.50 17.62 15.78
N ASP A 202 2.70 18.34 14.99
CA ASP A 202 1.63 19.21 15.48
C ASP A 202 0.58 18.44 16.28
N THR A 203 0.28 17.21 15.85
CA THR A 203 -0.64 16.34 16.58
C THR A 203 -0.01 15.86 17.89
N ALA A 204 1.27 15.52 17.89
CA ALA A 204 2.01 15.16 19.09
C ALA A 204 2.06 16.33 20.08
N GLU A 205 2.41 17.55 19.64
CA GLU A 205 2.43 18.77 20.45
C GLU A 205 1.10 19.01 21.19
N ARG A 206 0.00 18.95 20.45
CA ARG A 206 -1.35 19.16 21.00
C ARG A 206 -1.75 18.09 22.02
N ASN A 207 -1.32 16.85 21.85
CA ASN A 207 -1.76 15.73 22.68
C ASN A 207 -0.83 15.41 23.84
N PHE A 208 0.48 15.66 23.69
CA PHE A 208 1.50 15.31 24.66
C PHE A 208 1.83 16.44 25.65
N ALA A 209 1.15 17.59 25.54
CA ALA A 209 1.37 18.77 26.37
C ALA A 209 2.86 19.16 26.44
N PHE A 210 3.54 19.21 25.27
CA PHE A 210 4.96 19.54 25.21
C PHE A 210 5.27 20.95 25.77
N ASP A 211 4.29 21.87 25.79
CA ASP A 211 4.47 23.24 26.30
C ASP A 211 4.71 23.34 27.82
N GLU A 212 4.31 22.35 28.63
CA GLU A 212 4.68 22.32 30.05
C GLU A 212 6.19 22.08 30.28
N MET A 213 6.95 21.73 29.22
CA MET A 213 8.38 21.49 29.29
C MET A 213 9.25 22.67 28.86
N LYS A 214 8.74 23.67 28.13
CA LYS A 214 9.55 24.85 27.74
C LYS A 214 9.79 25.81 28.91
N HIS A 215 9.14 25.61 30.06
CA HIS A 215 9.25 26.44 31.27
C HIS A 215 9.76 25.66 32.49
N ARG A 216 10.40 24.50 32.28
CA ARG A 216 11.15 23.74 33.28
C ARG A 216 12.57 23.51 32.78
#